data_AF-A0A923RP82-F1
#
_entry.id   AF-A0A923RP82-F1
#
_cell.length_a   1.000
_cell.length_b   1.000
_cell.length_c   1.000
_cell.angle_alpha   90.00
_cell.angle_beta   90.00
_cell.angle_gamma   90.00
#
_symmetry.space_group_name_H-M   'P 1'
#
loop_
_entity.id
_entity.type
_entity.pdbx_description
1 polymer ?
#
loop_
_entity_poly.entity_id
_entity_poly.type
_entity_poly.pdbx_seq_one_letter_code
_entity_poly.pdbx_strand_id
1 'polypeptide(L)'
;MGEIKLKPCPICGTDVYSEFKHIGSNCTTAIYDLRIKCNNSNCGLVKHHRVELDNEAFDIVLKEIKFAVDDWNQRAGEDGAEE
;
A
#
# COMPACT_ATOMS: atom_id res chain seq x y z
N MET A 1 0.87 2.49 18.15
CA MET A 1 1.00 2.08 16.73
C MET A 1 0.28 3.12 15.91
N GLY A 2 0.99 3.86 15.06
CA GLY A 2 0.40 4.95 14.28
C GLY A 2 -0.55 4.40 13.21
N GLU A 3 -1.75 4.95 13.14
CA GLU A 3 -2.72 4.64 12.09
C GLU A 3 -2.14 5.10 10.74
N ILE A 4 -1.93 4.15 9.83
CA ILE A 4 -1.49 4.44 8.47
C ILE A 4 -2.70 4.96 7.70
N LYS A 5 -2.84 6.28 7.60
CA LYS A 5 -3.93 6.95 6.89
C LYS A 5 -3.66 6.91 5.37
N LEU A 6 -4.45 6.12 4.66
CA LEU A 6 -4.50 6.15 3.20
C LEU A 6 -5.42 7.28 2.74
N LYS A 7 -4.97 8.08 1.78
CA LYS A 7 -5.80 9.06 1.09
C LYS A 7 -6.81 8.32 0.19
N PRO A 8 -8.00 8.91 0.02
CA PRO A 8 -8.99 8.38 -0.91
C PRO A 8 -8.43 8.30 -2.33
N CYS A 9 -9.06 7.48 -3.17
CA CYS A 9 -8.61 7.24 -4.53
C CYS A 9 -8.59 8.55 -5.35
N PRO A 10 -7.47 8.90 -6.02
CA PRO A 10 -7.39 10.14 -6.81
C PRO A 10 -8.42 10.23 -7.93
N ILE A 11 -8.87 9.09 -8.44
CA ILE A 11 -9.75 9.04 -9.63
C ILE A 11 -11.22 9.24 -9.26
N CYS A 12 -11.65 8.72 -8.11
CA CYS A 12 -13.08 8.67 -7.75
C CYS A 12 -13.39 9.18 -6.35
N GLY A 13 -12.39 9.64 -5.59
CA GLY A 13 -12.53 10.15 -4.22
C GLY A 13 -13.03 9.12 -3.20
N THR A 14 -13.20 7.86 -3.59
CA THR A 14 -13.71 6.80 -2.71
C THR A 14 -12.59 6.28 -1.80
N ASP A 15 -12.96 5.84 -0.60
CA ASP A 15 -12.05 5.16 0.32
C ASP A 15 -11.33 3.97 -0.34
N VAL A 16 -10.13 3.74 0.15
CA VAL A 16 -9.23 2.70 -0.31
C VAL A 16 -8.88 1.80 0.87
N TYR A 17 -8.63 0.53 0.59
CA TYR A 17 -8.19 -0.42 1.58
C TYR A 17 -6.84 -1.02 1.18
N SER A 18 -5.99 -1.26 2.18
CA SER A 18 -4.77 -2.02 2.02
C SER A 18 -4.98 -3.47 2.47
N GLU A 19 -4.52 -4.40 1.65
CA GLU A 19 -4.49 -5.83 1.95
C GLU A 19 -3.02 -6.26 1.94
N PHE A 20 -2.54 -6.81 3.06
CA PHE A 20 -1.21 -7.37 3.15
C PHE A 20 -1.32 -8.89 3.17
N LYS A 21 -0.83 -9.55 2.12
CA LYS A 21 -0.98 -11.00 1.96
C LYS A 21 0.37 -11.67 1.79
N HIS A 22 0.65 -12.70 2.58
CA HIS A 22 1.80 -13.58 2.32
C HIS A 22 1.53 -14.40 1.05
N ILE A 23 2.36 -14.25 0.03
CA ILE A 23 2.20 -14.92 -1.28
C ILE A 23 3.18 -16.06 -1.50
N GLY A 24 4.23 -16.18 -0.68
CA GLY A 24 5.16 -17.29 -0.74
C GLY A 24 6.41 -17.01 0.05
N SER A 25 7.34 -17.97 0.05
CA SER A 25 8.62 -17.84 0.74
C SER A 25 9.69 -18.54 -0.07
N ASN A 26 10.91 -18.01 -0.07
CA ASN A 26 12.06 -18.52 -0.80
C ASN A 26 13.25 -18.67 0.14
N CYS A 27 13.60 -19.91 0.50
CA CYS A 27 14.69 -20.29 1.42
C CYS A 27 14.69 -19.56 2.79
N THR A 28 15.07 -18.28 2.83
CA THR A 28 15.13 -17.40 4.02
C THR A 28 14.25 -16.15 3.89
N THR A 29 13.70 -15.90 2.71
CA THR A 29 12.97 -14.69 2.35
C THR A 29 11.47 -14.97 2.28
N ALA A 30 10.68 -14.35 3.14
CA ALA A 30 9.22 -14.37 3.03
C ALA A 30 8.75 -13.27 2.07
N ILE A 31 7.86 -13.62 1.15
CA ILE A 31 7.35 -12.76 0.09
C ILE A 31 5.91 -12.39 0.40
N TYR A 32 5.68 -11.10 0.56
CA TYR A 32 4.38 -10.52 0.81
C TYR A 32 3.95 -9.66 -0.38
N ASP A 33 2.65 -9.59 -0.61
CA ASP A 33 2.02 -8.73 -1.59
C ASP A 33 1.14 -7.74 -0.83
N LEU A 34 1.56 -6.49 -0.85
CA LEU A 34 0.79 -5.37 -0.33
C LEU A 34 -0.04 -4.79 -1.48
N ARG A 35 -1.36 -4.83 -1.33
CA ARG A 35 -2.31 -4.34 -2.32
C ARG A 35 -3.06 -3.15 -1.77
N ILE A 36 -2.98 -2.01 -2.43
CA ILE A 36 -3.86 -0.87 -2.14
C ILE A 36 -4.93 -0.86 -3.23
N LYS A 37 -6.19 -1.01 -2.85
CA LYS A 37 -7.30 -1.09 -3.79
C LYS A 37 -8.32 0.00 -3.49
N CYS A 38 -8.83 0.62 -4.53
CA CYS A 38 -10.02 1.45 -4.41
C CYS A 38 -11.24 0.58 -4.10
N ASN A 39 -12.07 1.01 -3.14
CA ASN A 39 -13.32 0.33 -2.80
C ASN A 39 -14.43 0.55 -3.85
N ASN A 40 -14.19 1.37 -4.85
CA ASN A 40 -15.14 1.62 -5.92
C ASN A 40 -14.98 0.61 -7.06
N SER A 41 -15.99 -0.24 -7.25
CA SER A 41 -16.03 -1.25 -8.32
C SER A 41 -15.93 -0.67 -9.73
N ASN A 42 -16.28 0.61 -9.93
CA ASN A 42 -16.14 1.28 -11.24
C ASN A 42 -14.75 1.87 -11.48
N CYS A 43 -13.98 2.19 -10.43
CA CYS A 43 -12.65 2.75 -10.60
C CYS A 43 -11.61 1.66 -10.89
N GLY A 44 -11.68 0.54 -10.16
CA GLY A 44 -10.77 -0.60 -10.34
C GLY A 44 -9.29 -0.29 -10.09
N LEU A 45 -8.95 0.89 -9.54
CA LEU A 45 -7.56 1.26 -9.30
C LEU A 45 -6.96 0.35 -8.23
N VAL A 46 -5.91 -0.35 -8.62
CA VAL A 46 -5.22 -1.31 -7.78
C VAL A 46 -3.71 -1.07 -7.88
N LYS A 47 -3.04 -0.97 -6.74
CA LYS A 47 -1.58 -0.88 -6.65
C LYS A 47 -1.08 -2.14 -5.97
N HIS A 48 -0.17 -2.83 -6.65
CA HIS A 48 0.53 -3.99 -6.11
C HIS A 48 1.95 -3.57 -5.75
N HIS A 49 2.38 -3.93 -4.54
CA HIS A 49 3.74 -3.75 -4.07
C HIS A 49 4.22 -5.07 -3.46
N ARG A 50 5.16 -5.72 -4.16
CA ARG A 50 5.77 -6.96 -3.69
C ARG A 50 6.87 -6.61 -2.70
N VAL A 51 6.80 -7.21 -1.51
CA VAL A 51 7.75 -7.03 -0.41
C VAL A 51 8.45 -8.36 -0.16
N GLU A 52 9.77 -8.35 -0.18
CA GLU A 52 10.60 -9.52 0.09
C GLU A 52 11.36 -9.27 1.40
N LEU A 53 11.18 -10.16 2.38
CA LEU A 53 11.70 -10.02 3.73
C LEU A 53 12.56 -11.21 4.10
N ASP A 54 13.86 -11.01 4.23
CA ASP A 54 14.72 -11.98 4.87
C ASP A 54 14.51 -11.92 6.39
N ASN A 55 14.13 -13.07 6.97
CA ASN A 55 13.86 -13.36 8.38
C ASN A 55 13.57 -12.17 9.34
N GLU A 56 12.33 -12.11 9.83
CA GLU A 56 11.88 -11.40 11.04
C GLU A 56 12.10 -9.87 11.12
N ALA A 57 12.41 -9.21 10.02
CA ALA A 57 12.52 -7.76 10.01
C ALA A 57 11.13 -7.08 9.90
N PHE A 58 10.33 -7.14 10.98
CA PHE A 58 9.05 -6.43 11.08
C PHE A 58 9.17 -4.92 10.79
N ASP A 59 10.32 -4.32 11.14
CA ASP A 59 10.65 -2.94 10.79
C ASP A 59 10.73 -2.69 9.28
N ILE A 60 11.24 -3.66 8.50
CA ILE A 60 11.28 -3.56 7.04
C ILE A 60 9.85 -3.60 6.49
N VAL A 61 8.98 -4.45 7.04
CA VAL A 61 7.55 -4.48 6.66
C VAL A 61 6.88 -3.14 6.86
N LEU A 62 7.04 -2.57 8.05
CA LEU A 62 6.45 -1.27 8.37
C LEU A 62 6.97 -0.18 7.44
N LYS A 63 8.25 -0.22 7.09
CA LYS A 63 8.87 0.75 6.17
C LYS A 63 8.32 0.60 4.75
N GLU A 64 8.18 -0.62 4.25
CA GLU A 64 7.62 -0.91 2.93
C GLU A 64 6.14 -0.55 2.84
N ILE A 65 5.35 -0.83 3.89
CA ILE A 65 3.95 -0.41 3.96
C ILE A 65 3.86 1.11 3.93
N LYS A 66 4.68 1.81 4.73
CA LYS A 66 4.73 3.28 4.70
C LYS A 66 5.11 3.81 3.32
N PHE A 67 6.09 3.21 2.67
CA PHE A 67 6.52 3.61 1.32
C PHE A 67 5.39 3.45 0.29
N ALA A 68 4.69 2.31 0.29
CA ALA A 68 3.58 2.10 -0.62
C ALA A 68 2.38 3.03 -0.35
N VAL A 69 2.10 3.32 0.92
CA VAL A 69 1.07 4.29 1.31
C VAL A 69 1.47 5.71 0.92
N ASP A 70 2.74 6.08 1.08
CA ASP A 70 3.26 7.38 0.70
C ASP A 70 3.22 7.57 -0.82
N ASP A 71 3.66 6.58 -1.62
CA ASP A 71 3.51 6.59 -3.09
C ASP A 71 2.05 6.73 -3.50
N TRP A 72 1.13 6.03 -2.83
CA TRP A 72 -0.30 6.19 -3.06
C TRP A 72 -0.78 7.61 -2.73
N ASN A 73 -0.42 8.12 -1.55
CA ASN A 73 -0.86 9.42 -1.06
C ASN A 73 -0.26 10.59 -1.85
N GLN A 74 0.93 10.42 -2.40
CA GLN A 74 1.56 11.37 -3.31
C GLN A 74 0.81 11.41 -4.64
N ARG A 75 0.50 10.24 -5.23
CA ARG A 75 -0.35 10.14 -6.43
C ARG A 75 -1.76 10.67 -6.21
N ALA A 76 -2.30 10.49 -5.00
CA ALA A 76 -3.58 11.05 -4.60
C ALA A 76 -3.50 12.55 -4.24
N GLY A 77 -2.28 13.08 -4.06
CA GLY A 77 -2.01 14.43 -3.58
C GLY A 77 -1.64 15.44 -4.66
N GLU A 78 -1.28 15.02 -5.87
CA GLU A 78 -0.99 15.94 -6.98
C GLU A 78 -2.25 16.64 -7.55
N ASP A 79 -3.45 16.31 -7.07
CA ASP A 79 -4.70 17.04 -7.38
C ASP A 79 -5.23 17.88 -6.20
N GLY A 80 -4.39 18.15 -5.19
CA GLY A 80 -4.84 18.85 -3.97
C GLY A 80 -3.74 19.56 -3.19
N ALA A 81 -2.70 20.06 -3.85
CA ALA A 81 -1.84 21.11 -3.31
C ALA A 81 -2.54 22.46 -3.52
N GLU A 82 -3.55 22.73 -2.70
CA GLU A 82 -4.02 24.08 -2.45
C GLU A 82 -3.40 24.49 -1.11
N GLU A 83 -2.20 25.09 -1.17
CA GLU A 83 -1.72 26.21 -0.33
C GLU A 83 -0.66 27.01 -1.08
#